data_AF-A0A9D0RCB5-F1
#
_entry.id   AF-A0A9D0RCB5-F1
#
_cell.length_a   1.000
_cell.length_b   1.000
_cell.length_c   1.000
_cell.angle_alpha   90.00
_cell.angle_beta   90.00
_cell.angle_gamma   90.00
#
_symmetry.space_group_name_H-M   'P 1'
#
loop_
_entity.id
_entity.type
_entity.pdbx_description
1 polymer ?
#
loop_
_entity_poly.entity_id
_entity_poly.type
_entity_poly.pdbx_seq_one_letter_code
_entity_poly.pdbx_strand_id
1 'polypeptide(L)'
;MVALDRPAPTGARHLHRRGRCVPAPVLSPGGYHPGGDGERCGQRLAVDSAGGPHGPAPVPGASRPSLESAGRRRPGGGGFGACVVGGGEPAGPGGTGARLGSAIIHPRLVCRQRGVFCRPPFRPAQAGAGDQPRQIHRGCRWRGSGGGAGRVDRGGDAGLERWCLAGLGAAHRGDGGPVRGGGSPGECGQAPGRSERQRTFSPRPRWGPGPHRQHHRGGTGVLFWFERDGSAPLKRLTVLGATGSIGASTLDVAARHPERFRIFALSAHRDVAGLLALCRRFQPAFAAMADEAAAARLRPALREAAPTVEVLAGAEGLEQIAAHPDTDVVMAAIVGAAGLRPTLAAARSGKRILLANKEALVMAGPLFMDAVNRYGAQLLPVDSEHNAVFQCLPAGVGHQSLAAVGVRRILLTASGGPFRTAAAAELREVTPEQACAHPNWDMGRKISVDSATMMNKGLEVIEACYLFGLPPARIEVVVHPQSVIHSLVEYADGSLLAQLGSPDMRTPIAHALAWPQRIDAGVRTLDLFEVARLEFEPPDRQRFPCLQLAYEALQAGGAAPAVLNAANEVAVQAFLERRISFTAIAEVVRAVLATAPTSPVDRLEAILTVDAEARCRAEAAVARSGAAS
;
A
#
# COMPACT_ATOMS: atom_id res chain seq x y z
N MET A 1 -16.70 -38.93 19.39
CA MET A 1 -17.33 -40.27 19.39
C MET A 1 -18.58 -40.15 20.25
N VAL A 2 -19.77 -40.52 19.73
CA VAL A 2 -21.11 -40.15 20.29
C VAL A 2 -21.34 -38.62 20.25
N ALA A 3 -22.30 -37.99 19.56
CA ALA A 3 -23.59 -38.34 18.93
C ALA A 3 -24.85 -38.12 19.78
N LEU A 4 -25.61 -37.09 19.40
CA LEU A 4 -27.07 -36.84 19.59
C LEU A 4 -27.68 -36.95 21.00
N ASP A 5 -28.38 -35.89 21.41
CA ASP A 5 -29.85 -36.04 21.56
C ASP A 5 -30.63 -34.70 21.44
N ARG A 6 -31.96 -34.79 21.27
CA ARG A 6 -32.95 -33.70 21.25
C ARG A 6 -34.24 -34.16 21.92
N PRO A 7 -34.89 -33.31 22.74
CA PRO A 7 -36.33 -33.45 22.97
C PRO A 7 -37.15 -32.17 22.74
N ALA A 8 -38.40 -32.37 22.33
CA ALA A 8 -39.51 -31.42 22.22
C ALA A 8 -40.80 -32.26 21.96
N PRO A 9 -42.04 -31.72 21.97
CA PRO A 9 -42.57 -30.50 22.61
C PRO A 9 -43.86 -30.75 23.47
N THR A 10 -44.29 -29.77 24.27
CA THR A 10 -45.67 -29.67 24.83
C THR A 10 -46.10 -28.19 25.01
N GLY A 11 -47.39 -27.80 24.98
CA GLY A 11 -48.55 -28.64 24.63
C GLY A 11 -49.99 -28.12 24.85
N ALA A 12 -50.29 -26.83 25.09
CA ALA A 12 -51.68 -26.34 25.29
C ALA A 12 -51.84 -24.80 25.15
N ARG A 13 -53.04 -24.18 25.00
CA ARG A 13 -54.21 -24.39 24.09
C ARG A 13 -55.29 -23.30 24.37
N HIS A 14 -55.52 -22.38 23.43
CA HIS A 14 -56.79 -21.60 23.19
C HIS A 14 -57.37 -20.70 24.33
N LEU A 15 -58.32 -19.77 24.13
CA LEU A 15 -59.33 -19.54 23.08
C LEU A 15 -59.60 -18.04 22.74
N HIS A 16 -60.41 -17.79 21.70
CA HIS A 16 -60.70 -16.50 21.06
C HIS A 16 -61.51 -15.46 21.87
N ARG A 17 -61.41 -14.17 21.49
CA ARG A 17 -62.53 -13.44 20.83
C ARG A 17 -62.09 -12.24 19.96
N ARG A 18 -63.00 -11.82 19.06
CA ARG A 18 -62.79 -10.90 17.92
C ARG A 18 -63.09 -9.42 18.27
N GLY A 19 -62.48 -8.50 17.51
CA GLY A 19 -62.89 -7.09 17.36
C GLY A 19 -62.32 -6.51 16.06
N ARG A 20 -63.00 -5.56 15.39
CA ARG A 20 -62.59 -4.99 14.09
C ARG A 20 -63.17 -3.57 13.88
N CYS A 21 -62.42 -2.68 13.22
CA CYS A 21 -62.77 -1.28 12.89
C CYS A 21 -62.88 -0.36 14.13
N VAL A 22 -62.70 0.98 14.11
CA VAL A 22 -62.58 2.01 13.03
C VAL A 22 -61.44 3.00 13.39
N PRO A 23 -60.72 3.64 12.44
CA PRO A 23 -59.66 4.64 12.73
C PRO A 23 -60.14 6.12 12.66
N ALA A 24 -59.61 6.98 13.54
CA ALA A 24 -59.71 8.46 13.50
C ALA A 24 -58.79 9.10 14.57
N PRO A 25 -58.46 10.42 14.52
CA PRO A 25 -58.58 11.38 13.43
C PRO A 25 -57.23 12.06 13.04
N VAL A 26 -57.26 12.91 12.00
CA VAL A 26 -56.20 13.85 11.62
C VAL A 26 -56.43 15.22 12.26
N LEU A 27 -55.36 15.97 12.59
CA LEU A 27 -55.41 17.42 12.79
C LEU A 27 -54.26 18.11 12.05
N SER A 28 -54.55 19.29 11.49
CA SER A 28 -53.67 20.05 10.57
C SER A 28 -52.99 21.24 11.26
N PRO A 29 -51.83 21.71 10.76
CA PRO A 29 -51.29 23.02 11.12
C PRO A 29 -51.95 24.15 10.33
N GLY A 30 -52.36 25.22 11.02
CA GLY A 30 -52.46 26.56 10.44
C GLY A 30 -51.14 27.32 10.65
N GLY A 31 -50.84 28.42 9.95
CA GLY A 31 -51.66 29.12 8.96
C GLY A 31 -51.85 30.60 9.30
N TYR A 32 -50.78 31.40 9.21
CA TYR A 32 -50.88 32.87 9.30
C TYR A 32 -49.81 33.60 8.47
N HIS A 33 -50.25 34.65 7.77
CA HIS A 33 -49.52 35.64 6.97
C HIS A 33 -50.45 36.90 6.96
N PRO A 34 -49.99 38.14 6.71
CA PRO A 34 -49.20 38.48 5.51
C PRO A 34 -48.17 39.63 5.68
N GLY A 35 -47.52 40.01 4.57
CA GLY A 35 -46.71 41.24 4.42
C GLY A 35 -45.23 41.07 4.75
N GLY A 36 -44.28 41.60 3.97
CA GLY A 36 -44.41 42.28 2.67
C GLY A 36 -43.02 42.56 2.07
N ASP A 37 -42.97 42.73 0.75
CA ASP A 37 -41.83 43.14 -0.09
C ASP A 37 -40.54 42.26 -0.07
N GLY A 38 -39.83 42.07 -1.20
CA GLY A 38 -40.23 42.35 -2.58
C GLY A 38 -39.07 42.64 -3.55
N GLU A 39 -38.47 41.62 -4.17
CA GLU A 39 -37.69 41.81 -5.41
C GLU A 39 -37.71 40.55 -6.30
N ARG A 40 -37.54 40.69 -7.63
CA ARG A 40 -37.84 39.64 -8.61
C ARG A 40 -36.66 39.31 -9.53
N CYS A 41 -36.44 38.01 -9.76
CA CYS A 41 -35.70 37.53 -10.93
C CYS A 41 -36.57 37.68 -12.19
N GLY A 42 -35.97 38.08 -13.31
CA GLY A 42 -36.68 38.35 -14.57
C GLY A 42 -36.19 37.47 -15.73
N GLN A 43 -37.02 36.51 -16.14
CA GLN A 43 -36.93 35.91 -17.48
C GLN A 43 -37.80 36.72 -18.45
N ARG A 44 -37.37 36.85 -19.72
CA ARG A 44 -38.19 37.38 -20.81
C ARG A 44 -38.28 36.37 -21.94
N LEU A 45 -39.51 36.07 -22.35
CA LEU A 45 -39.86 35.63 -23.69
C LEU A 45 -40.94 36.58 -24.22
N ALA A 46 -40.90 36.85 -25.51
CA ALA A 46 -41.95 37.52 -26.27
C ALA A 46 -42.16 36.73 -27.57
N VAL A 47 -43.35 36.85 -28.15
CA VAL A 47 -43.86 35.95 -29.20
C VAL A 47 -44.18 36.78 -30.46
N ASP A 48 -44.62 36.10 -31.51
CA ASP A 48 -45.23 36.63 -32.75
C ASP A 48 -44.26 37.15 -33.85
N SER A 49 -44.50 36.88 -35.14
CA SER A 49 -45.48 35.96 -35.77
C SER A 49 -45.18 35.69 -37.27
N ALA A 50 -45.92 34.72 -37.84
CA ALA A 50 -46.25 34.52 -39.26
C ALA A 50 -45.15 34.07 -40.27
N GLY A 51 -45.58 33.31 -41.29
CA GLY A 51 -44.79 32.99 -42.51
C GLY A 51 -44.77 31.51 -42.90
N GLY A 52 -45.47 31.15 -43.99
CA GLY A 52 -45.54 29.79 -44.56
C GLY A 52 -44.47 29.45 -45.63
N PRO A 53 -44.53 28.26 -46.26
CA PRO A 53 -43.31 27.57 -46.73
C PRO A 53 -43.22 27.29 -48.25
N HIS A 54 -41.99 27.25 -48.79
CA HIS A 54 -41.61 26.53 -50.02
C HIS A 54 -40.12 26.11 -49.98
N GLY A 55 -39.75 25.02 -50.66
CA GLY A 55 -38.36 24.58 -50.93
C GLY A 55 -38.08 24.53 -52.46
N PRO A 56 -37.15 23.72 -53.00
CA PRO A 56 -36.19 22.80 -52.38
C PRO A 56 -34.71 23.09 -52.82
N ALA A 57 -33.79 22.12 -52.69
CA ALA A 57 -32.37 22.24 -53.07
C ALA A 57 -32.10 22.12 -54.59
N PRO A 58 -30.88 22.48 -55.06
CA PRO A 58 -30.03 21.44 -55.66
C PRO A 58 -28.50 21.56 -55.41
N VAL A 59 -27.79 20.50 -55.82
CA VAL A 59 -26.32 20.35 -56.02
C VAL A 59 -26.09 20.17 -57.56
N PRO A 60 -24.89 20.03 -58.19
CA PRO A 60 -23.52 19.86 -57.65
C PRO A 60 -22.39 20.66 -58.39
N GLY A 61 -21.13 20.41 -58.02
CA GLY A 61 -19.94 20.80 -58.81
C GLY A 61 -18.62 20.41 -58.12
N ALA A 62 -17.63 19.90 -58.85
CA ALA A 62 -16.36 19.41 -58.29
C ALA A 62 -15.13 19.87 -59.09
N SER A 63 -13.99 20.09 -58.42
CA SER A 63 -12.66 20.20 -59.06
C SER A 63 -11.48 20.03 -58.09
N ARG A 64 -10.33 19.67 -58.68
CA ARG A 64 -9.07 19.20 -58.07
C ARG A 64 -8.27 20.29 -57.31
N PRO A 65 -7.38 19.90 -56.38
CA PRO A 65 -6.12 20.60 -56.10
C PRO A 65 -4.95 20.07 -56.97
N SER A 66 -3.83 20.81 -57.02
CA SER A 66 -2.67 20.60 -57.91
C SER A 66 -1.41 20.04 -57.22
N LEU A 67 -0.35 19.80 -58.01
CA LEU A 67 0.92 19.18 -57.60
C LEU A 67 2.07 20.20 -57.43
N GLU A 68 2.84 20.05 -56.36
CA GLU A 68 4.31 20.22 -56.29
C GLU A 68 4.83 19.08 -55.36
N SER A 69 5.83 18.24 -55.63
CA SER A 69 7.17 18.35 -56.24
C SER A 69 8.22 19.00 -55.32
N ALA A 70 9.38 18.41 -55.01
CA ALA A 70 9.91 17.07 -55.29
C ALA A 70 11.08 16.72 -54.32
N GLY A 71 11.52 15.45 -54.24
CA GLY A 71 12.63 15.06 -53.36
C GLY A 71 13.06 13.58 -53.41
N ARG A 72 13.58 13.09 -54.55
CA ARG A 72 14.05 11.70 -54.69
C ARG A 72 15.51 11.52 -54.26
N ARG A 73 15.81 10.41 -53.57
CA ARG A 73 16.87 9.43 -53.94
C ARG A 73 16.56 8.03 -53.33
N ARG A 74 17.22 7.01 -53.86
CA ARG A 74 16.96 5.54 -53.78
C ARG A 74 18.28 4.82 -54.20
N PRO A 75 18.39 3.48 -54.16
CA PRO A 75 17.79 2.46 -53.27
C PRO A 75 18.82 1.36 -52.83
N GLY A 76 18.36 0.35 -52.08
CA GLY A 76 18.99 -0.98 -52.03
C GLY A 76 18.65 -1.77 -50.75
N GLY A 77 18.22 -3.04 -50.79
CA GLY A 77 17.81 -3.86 -51.94
C GLY A 77 17.48 -5.31 -51.54
N GLY A 78 16.39 -5.87 -52.08
CA GLY A 78 15.97 -7.27 -51.89
C GLY A 78 15.13 -7.57 -50.63
N GLY A 79 14.19 -8.52 -50.62
CA GLY A 79 13.57 -9.18 -51.78
C GLY A 79 13.01 -10.59 -51.51
N PHE A 80 11.67 -10.71 -51.52
CA PHE A 80 10.89 -11.96 -51.56
C PHE A 80 11.04 -12.92 -50.35
N GLY A 81 10.06 -13.78 -50.05
CA GLY A 81 8.72 -13.92 -50.64
C GLY A 81 7.83 -14.85 -49.80
N ALA A 82 6.51 -14.81 -50.02
CA ALA A 82 5.54 -15.68 -49.35
C ALA A 82 4.95 -16.71 -50.34
N CYS A 83 4.59 -17.90 -49.85
CA CYS A 83 3.91 -18.93 -50.63
C CYS A 83 2.66 -19.43 -49.88
N VAL A 84 1.58 -19.71 -50.62
CA VAL A 84 0.30 -20.23 -50.10
C VAL A 84 -0.20 -21.33 -51.02
N VAL A 85 -0.25 -22.56 -50.50
CA VAL A 85 -0.97 -23.75 -51.04
C VAL A 85 -1.25 -24.68 -49.83
N GLY A 86 -2.36 -25.40 -49.68
CA GLY A 86 -3.62 -25.36 -50.43
C GLY A 86 -4.37 -26.70 -50.49
N GLY A 87 -5.29 -26.94 -49.54
CA GLY A 87 -6.36 -27.97 -49.63
C GLY A 87 -6.01 -29.42 -49.19
N GLY A 88 -7.01 -30.16 -48.69
CA GLY A 88 -6.94 -31.62 -48.46
C GLY A 88 -7.58 -32.14 -47.16
N GLU A 89 -8.86 -32.49 -47.22
CA GLU A 89 -9.63 -33.26 -46.20
C GLU A 89 -10.09 -34.61 -46.81
N PRO A 90 -10.69 -35.59 -46.08
CA PRO A 90 -10.87 -35.75 -44.63
C PRO A 90 -10.57 -37.21 -44.10
N ALA A 91 -11.05 -37.49 -42.88
CA ALA A 91 -11.40 -38.81 -42.30
C ALA A 91 -10.34 -39.69 -41.58
N GLY A 92 -10.77 -40.28 -40.46
CA GLY A 92 -10.15 -41.42 -39.75
C GLY A 92 -11.06 -42.66 -39.84
N PRO A 93 -11.15 -43.56 -38.82
CA PRO A 93 -10.49 -43.57 -37.51
C PRO A 93 -9.62 -44.84 -37.27
N GLY A 94 -8.90 -44.90 -36.14
CA GLY A 94 -8.21 -46.11 -35.69
C GLY A 94 -7.62 -45.93 -34.29
N GLY A 95 -7.74 -46.95 -33.43
CA GLY A 95 -7.35 -46.86 -32.01
C GLY A 95 -6.38 -47.94 -31.55
N THR A 96 -5.99 -47.83 -30.28
CA THR A 96 -5.37 -48.86 -29.43
C THR A 96 -4.07 -49.54 -29.88
N GLY A 97 -2.98 -49.22 -29.17
CA GLY A 97 -2.20 -50.27 -28.50
C GLY A 97 -0.74 -50.49 -28.92
N ALA A 98 -0.15 -51.47 -28.22
CA ALA A 98 1.23 -51.99 -28.34
C ALA A 98 2.40 -51.07 -27.92
N ARG A 99 3.28 -51.66 -27.09
CA ARG A 99 4.57 -51.10 -26.61
C ARG A 99 5.73 -51.65 -27.45
N LEU A 100 6.95 -51.20 -27.10
CA LEU A 100 8.27 -51.80 -27.41
C LEU A 100 8.82 -51.51 -28.81
N GLY A 101 10.12 -51.20 -28.87
CA GLY A 101 10.81 -50.82 -30.11
C GLY A 101 12.12 -50.06 -29.88
N SER A 102 13.03 -50.58 -29.05
CA SER A 102 14.35 -49.96 -28.85
C SER A 102 15.27 -50.23 -30.04
N ALA A 103 15.68 -49.17 -30.76
CA ALA A 103 16.68 -49.24 -31.82
C ALA A 103 17.72 -48.13 -31.65
N ILE A 104 19.00 -48.51 -31.59
CA ILE A 104 20.15 -47.59 -31.47
C ILE A 104 20.74 -47.39 -32.86
N ILE A 105 20.70 -46.17 -33.40
CA ILE A 105 21.61 -45.74 -34.46
C ILE A 105 22.16 -44.35 -34.13
N HIS A 106 23.46 -44.32 -33.86
CA HIS A 106 24.31 -43.13 -33.93
C HIS A 106 25.43 -43.45 -34.92
N PRO A 107 25.98 -42.47 -35.66
CA PRO A 107 27.31 -42.05 -35.23
C PRO A 107 27.69 -40.58 -35.51
N ARG A 108 28.68 -40.10 -34.74
CA ARG A 108 29.71 -39.09 -35.08
C ARG A 108 29.26 -37.65 -35.41
N LEU A 109 29.59 -36.77 -34.47
CA LEU A 109 30.65 -35.77 -34.70
C LEU A 109 31.59 -35.74 -33.49
N VAL A 110 32.90 -35.54 -33.69
CA VAL A 110 33.93 -35.70 -32.63
C VAL A 110 35.06 -34.67 -32.76
N CYS A 111 35.22 -33.84 -31.71
CA CYS A 111 36.49 -33.31 -31.17
C CYS A 111 36.22 -32.93 -29.70
N ARG A 112 36.98 -33.33 -28.67
CA ARG A 112 38.43 -33.15 -28.37
C ARG A 112 38.80 -31.66 -28.21
N GLN A 113 39.55 -31.18 -27.21
CA GLN A 113 40.13 -31.73 -25.94
C GLN A 113 40.69 -30.50 -25.15
N ARG A 114 40.89 -30.39 -23.82
CA ARG A 114 40.81 -31.23 -22.58
C ARG A 114 40.18 -30.36 -21.45
N GLY A 115 39.85 -30.81 -20.24
CA GLY A 115 39.79 -32.16 -19.66
C GLY A 115 40.36 -32.27 -18.21
N VAL A 116 39.88 -33.26 -17.44
CA VAL A 116 40.42 -33.79 -16.15
C VAL A 116 40.33 -32.80 -14.96
N PHE A 117 39.65 -33.08 -13.84
CA PHE A 117 39.73 -34.29 -12.99
C PHE A 117 38.35 -34.83 -12.52
N CYS A 118 38.30 -36.15 -12.26
CA CYS A 118 37.18 -36.81 -11.56
C CYS A 118 37.71 -37.84 -10.54
N ARG A 119 37.05 -38.00 -9.40
CA ARG A 119 37.03 -39.24 -8.57
C ARG A 119 35.68 -39.34 -7.79
N PRO A 120 35.28 -40.54 -7.30
CA PRO A 120 33.89 -40.99 -7.44
C PRO A 120 33.04 -40.92 -6.14
N PRO A 121 31.73 -41.21 -6.20
CA PRO A 121 30.79 -41.06 -5.08
C PRO A 121 30.81 -42.23 -4.09
N PHE A 122 30.21 -42.01 -2.90
CA PHE A 122 30.03 -43.05 -1.87
C PHE A 122 28.57 -43.11 -1.36
N ARG A 123 27.88 -44.21 -1.72
CA ARG A 123 26.59 -44.74 -1.24
C ARG A 123 26.56 -46.22 -1.66
N PRO A 124 25.74 -47.13 -1.06
CA PRO A 124 24.53 -46.85 -0.28
C PRO A 124 24.42 -47.60 1.07
N ALA A 125 23.32 -47.32 1.79
CA ALA A 125 22.62 -48.28 2.64
C ALA A 125 21.10 -48.04 2.48
N GLN A 126 20.29 -49.09 2.63
CA GLN A 126 18.82 -49.06 2.56
C GLN A 126 18.21 -49.63 3.84
N ALA A 127 16.87 -49.57 3.93
CA ALA A 127 16.00 -49.96 5.05
C ALA A 127 16.06 -49.00 6.27
N GLY A 128 14.96 -48.78 6.99
CA GLY A 128 13.61 -49.32 6.81
C GLY A 128 12.53 -48.44 7.48
N ALA A 129 11.26 -48.80 7.33
CA ALA A 129 10.13 -48.09 7.95
C ALA A 129 10.02 -48.39 9.45
N GLY A 130 9.44 -47.47 10.23
CA GLY A 130 9.17 -47.67 11.66
C GLY A 130 8.58 -46.44 12.36
N ASP A 131 7.47 -46.64 13.06
CA ASP A 131 6.57 -45.65 13.65
C ASP A 131 7.16 -44.63 14.65
N GLN A 132 6.45 -43.50 14.75
CA GLN A 132 6.39 -42.65 15.95
C GLN A 132 5.52 -43.28 17.07
N PRO A 133 5.42 -42.71 18.28
CA PRO A 133 6.45 -42.08 19.11
C PRO A 133 6.43 -42.62 20.56
N ARG A 134 7.48 -42.38 21.36
CA ARG A 134 7.33 -42.37 22.85
C ARG A 134 8.12 -41.25 23.51
N GLN A 135 7.47 -40.59 24.46
CA GLN A 135 8.07 -39.61 25.38
C GLN A 135 8.90 -40.34 26.44
N ILE A 136 10.09 -39.82 26.79
CA ILE A 136 10.73 -40.06 28.09
C ILE A 136 11.33 -38.75 28.60
N HIS A 137 11.04 -38.41 29.86
CA HIS A 137 11.60 -37.26 30.58
C HIS A 137 12.93 -37.62 31.27
N ARG A 138 13.64 -36.57 31.75
CA ARG A 138 14.96 -36.56 32.42
C ARG A 138 16.12 -36.60 31.41
N GLY A 139 17.18 -35.79 31.53
CA GLY A 139 17.51 -34.79 32.57
C GLY A 139 18.71 -35.23 33.40
N CYS A 140 19.89 -34.70 33.07
CA CYS A 140 21.13 -34.88 33.82
C CYS A 140 21.83 -33.54 34.00
N ARG A 141 22.32 -33.29 35.22
CA ARG A 141 23.25 -32.19 35.51
C ARG A 141 24.67 -32.63 35.18
N TRP A 142 25.54 -31.67 34.88
CA TRP A 142 26.96 -31.77 35.24
C TRP A 142 27.39 -30.55 36.04
N ARG A 143 27.88 -30.79 37.26
CA ARG A 143 28.94 -29.99 37.87
C ARG A 143 30.26 -30.67 37.49
N GLY A 144 31.40 -30.01 37.31
CA GLY A 144 31.68 -28.60 37.53
C GLY A 144 32.88 -28.42 38.47
N SER A 145 33.99 -27.94 37.94
CA SER A 145 35.25 -27.61 38.62
C SER A 145 36.15 -26.80 37.65
N GLY A 146 37.00 -25.88 38.11
CA GLY A 146 37.12 -25.32 39.45
C GLY A 146 38.44 -24.55 39.65
N GLY A 147 38.37 -23.32 40.18
CA GLY A 147 39.55 -22.48 40.47
C GLY A 147 40.10 -21.70 39.25
N GLY A 148 40.82 -20.59 39.42
CA GLY A 148 41.21 -19.91 40.67
C GLY A 148 41.66 -18.45 40.44
N ALA A 149 41.69 -17.67 41.51
CA ALA A 149 41.83 -16.20 41.50
C ALA A 149 43.18 -15.66 40.95
N GLY A 150 43.13 -14.43 40.41
CA GLY A 150 44.32 -13.61 40.15
C GLY A 150 43.95 -12.13 39.88
N ARG A 151 44.31 -11.22 40.80
CA ARG A 151 44.28 -9.76 40.57
C ARG A 151 45.66 -9.30 40.13
N VAL A 152 45.73 -8.56 39.03
CA VAL A 152 46.76 -7.53 38.77
C VAL A 152 46.06 -6.33 38.15
N ASP A 153 46.63 -5.14 38.33
CA ASP A 153 46.07 -3.83 37.95
C ASP A 153 47.05 -3.09 37.01
N ARG A 154 46.58 -1.99 36.40
CA ARG A 154 47.28 -1.02 35.51
C ARG A 154 47.41 -1.38 34.02
N GLY A 155 46.68 -0.60 33.21
CA GLY A 155 47.27 0.32 32.20
C GLY A 155 47.80 -0.26 30.88
N GLY A 156 47.73 0.56 29.82
CA GLY A 156 48.32 0.26 28.51
C GLY A 156 47.53 0.88 27.36
N ASP A 157 48.21 1.69 26.54
CA ASP A 157 47.65 2.45 25.43
C ASP A 157 47.46 1.64 24.14
N ALA A 158 46.70 2.24 23.21
CA ALA A 158 46.73 2.13 21.74
C ALA A 158 47.29 0.87 21.02
N GLY A 159 46.50 0.32 20.09
CA GLY A 159 46.92 -0.75 19.17
C GLY A 159 46.05 -0.90 17.90
N LEU A 160 45.89 0.17 17.11
CA LEU A 160 45.12 0.16 15.86
C LEU A 160 46.03 -0.06 14.64
N GLU A 161 46.29 -1.32 14.27
CA GLU A 161 46.96 -1.62 13.00
C GLU A 161 46.03 -1.35 11.81
N ARG A 162 46.49 -0.48 10.91
CA ARG A 162 45.77 -0.10 9.69
C ARG A 162 46.59 -0.53 8.48
N TRP A 163 46.02 -1.38 7.63
CA TRP A 163 46.65 -1.73 6.36
C TRP A 163 46.59 -0.54 5.40
N CYS A 164 47.75 -0.01 5.01
CA CYS A 164 47.86 1.01 3.99
C CYS A 164 47.92 0.39 2.59
N LEU A 165 47.20 0.98 1.64
CA LEU A 165 47.58 0.97 0.23
C LEU A 165 47.93 2.40 -0.17
N ALA A 166 49.11 2.58 -0.75
CA ALA A 166 49.61 3.87 -1.22
C ALA A 166 49.76 3.84 -2.75
N GLY A 167 49.54 4.98 -3.41
CA GLY A 167 49.62 5.03 -4.86
C GLY A 167 49.40 6.40 -5.50
N LEU A 168 50.42 7.28 -5.41
CA LEU A 168 50.76 8.36 -6.36
C LEU A 168 49.71 9.47 -6.61
N GLY A 169 50.05 10.73 -6.88
CA GLY A 169 51.36 11.40 -6.96
C GLY A 169 51.25 12.69 -7.82
N ALA A 170 52.03 13.74 -7.48
CA ALA A 170 51.98 15.13 -8.00
C ALA A 170 50.81 16.00 -7.43
N ALA A 171 50.97 17.18 -6.81
CA ALA A 171 52.03 18.20 -6.66
C ALA A 171 51.94 19.42 -7.60
N HIS A 172 51.58 20.58 -7.03
CA HIS A 172 52.10 21.91 -7.40
C HIS A 172 51.98 22.88 -6.19
N ARG A 173 52.85 23.89 -6.13
CA ARG A 173 52.86 25.00 -5.15
C ARG A 173 53.11 26.35 -5.84
N GLY A 174 52.82 27.43 -5.11
CA GLY A 174 53.14 28.84 -5.41
C GLY A 174 52.08 29.72 -4.74
N ASP A 175 52.26 30.34 -3.57
CA ASP A 175 53.23 31.36 -3.10
C ASP A 175 52.94 32.79 -3.64
N GLY A 176 52.82 33.76 -2.71
CA GLY A 176 52.70 35.20 -2.99
C GLY A 176 51.57 35.94 -2.24
N GLY A 177 51.92 36.96 -1.44
CA GLY A 177 51.01 38.00 -0.92
C GLY A 177 51.47 39.40 -1.39
N PRO A 178 51.36 40.51 -0.62
CA PRO A 178 50.62 40.77 0.63
C PRO A 178 49.93 42.20 0.67
N VAL A 179 49.59 42.74 1.87
CA VAL A 179 49.22 44.17 2.18
C VAL A 179 47.78 44.59 1.75
N ARG A 180 46.94 45.48 2.36
CA ARG A 180 46.87 46.47 3.49
C ARG A 180 45.40 46.47 4.05
N GLY A 181 44.96 47.13 5.13
CA GLY A 181 45.61 47.86 6.24
C GLY A 181 44.91 49.20 6.65
N GLY A 182 44.02 49.20 7.67
CA GLY A 182 43.33 50.38 8.29
C GLY A 182 41.89 50.06 8.77
N GLY A 183 41.23 50.75 9.73
CA GLY A 183 41.69 51.91 10.54
C GLY A 183 40.68 52.58 11.53
N SER A 184 40.00 51.84 12.43
CA SER A 184 39.50 52.33 13.76
C SER A 184 38.34 53.41 13.79
N PRO A 185 37.95 54.08 14.92
CA PRO A 185 36.61 53.85 15.53
C PRO A 185 35.82 55.10 16.07
N GLY A 186 34.64 54.86 16.69
CA GLY A 186 33.88 55.82 17.53
C GLY A 186 32.36 55.51 17.58
N GLU A 187 31.56 55.90 18.58
CA GLU A 187 31.83 56.44 19.94
C GLU A 187 30.57 56.27 20.84
N CYS A 188 30.63 56.64 22.13
CA CYS A 188 29.53 56.48 23.12
C CYS A 188 28.71 57.77 23.38
N GLY A 189 27.45 57.62 23.81
CA GLY A 189 26.59 58.73 24.27
C GLY A 189 25.61 58.31 25.38
N GLN A 190 25.16 59.24 26.23
CA GLN A 190 24.41 58.97 27.47
C GLN A 190 22.97 59.54 27.50
N ALA A 191 22.25 59.21 28.58
CA ALA A 191 20.86 59.51 28.96
C ALA A 191 20.50 61.03 29.03
N PRO A 192 19.23 61.51 29.22
CA PRO A 192 18.35 61.09 30.35
C PRO A 192 16.79 61.19 30.24
N GLY A 193 16.10 60.38 31.07
CA GLY A 193 15.14 60.91 32.07
C GLY A 193 13.61 60.89 31.85
N ARG A 194 12.87 60.45 32.90
CA ARG A 194 11.41 60.60 33.18
C ARG A 194 10.43 59.79 32.30
N SER A 195 9.26 59.31 32.77
CA SER A 195 8.71 59.20 34.14
C SER A 195 7.57 58.17 34.23
N GLU A 196 7.40 57.55 35.41
CA GLU A 196 6.19 56.93 36.02
C GLU A 196 5.03 56.38 35.13
N ARG A 197 4.69 55.10 35.34
CA ARG A 197 3.61 54.71 36.30
C ARG A 197 3.59 53.18 36.52
N GLN A 198 3.21 52.76 37.72
CA GLN A 198 3.07 51.34 38.10
C GLN A 198 1.67 50.80 37.80
N ARG A 199 1.56 49.55 37.34
CA ARG A 199 0.45 48.63 37.67
C ARG A 199 1.00 47.22 37.88
N THR A 200 0.49 46.54 38.91
CA THR A 200 0.96 45.23 39.37
C THR A 200 0.21 44.09 38.68
N PHE A 201 0.94 43.01 38.34
CA PHE A 201 0.34 41.69 38.07
C PHE A 201 1.31 40.58 38.49
N SER A 202 0.79 39.55 39.15
CA SER A 202 1.57 38.44 39.72
C SER A 202 2.11 37.48 38.64
N PRO A 203 3.23 36.76 38.90
CA PRO A 203 4.03 36.14 37.85
C PRO A 203 3.44 34.84 37.27
N ARG A 204 3.55 34.70 35.95
CA ARG A 204 3.52 33.40 35.26
C ARG A 204 4.92 32.75 35.35
N PRO A 205 5.04 31.41 35.37
CA PRO A 205 6.34 30.75 35.47
C PRO A 205 7.25 31.06 34.27
N ARG A 206 8.55 31.25 34.54
CA ARG A 206 9.58 31.48 33.53
C ARG A 206 9.70 30.26 32.59
N TRP A 207 9.45 30.47 31.30
CA TRP A 207 10.16 29.72 30.27
C TRP A 207 11.60 30.26 30.21
N GLY A 208 12.59 29.38 30.38
CA GLY A 208 14.00 29.75 30.19
C GLY A 208 14.32 29.94 28.70
N PRO A 209 15.28 30.82 28.35
CA PRO A 209 15.73 30.95 26.97
C PRO A 209 16.42 29.65 26.53
N GLY A 210 15.83 28.95 25.57
CA GLY A 210 16.50 27.84 24.88
C GLY A 210 17.71 28.34 24.09
N PRO A 211 18.73 27.51 23.85
CA PRO A 211 19.95 27.92 23.17
C PRO A 211 19.66 28.40 21.74
N HIS A 212 20.26 29.53 21.35
CA HIS A 212 20.19 30.06 19.98
C HIS A 212 20.70 29.03 18.97
N ARG A 213 19.79 28.42 18.19
CA ARG A 213 20.16 27.77 16.93
C ARG A 213 20.26 28.84 15.84
N GLN A 214 21.43 28.97 15.23
CA GLN A 214 21.65 29.85 14.09
C GLN A 214 20.84 29.35 12.88
N HIS A 215 20.20 30.26 12.16
CA HIS A 215 19.48 29.94 10.93
C HIS A 215 20.45 29.74 9.75
N HIS A 216 21.00 28.53 9.62
CA HIS A 216 21.60 28.12 8.35
C HIS A 216 20.51 27.95 7.29
N ARG A 217 20.53 28.82 6.26
CA ARG A 217 19.79 28.60 5.02
C ARG A 217 20.62 27.70 4.10
N GLY A 218 20.12 26.51 3.79
CA GLY A 218 20.71 25.58 2.82
C GLY A 218 20.89 24.17 3.40
N GLY A 219 20.32 23.18 2.70
CA GLY A 219 20.41 21.76 3.07
C GLY A 219 19.26 21.26 3.96
N THR A 220 18.23 20.67 3.36
CA THR A 220 17.21 19.88 4.07
C THR A 220 17.74 18.48 4.37
N GLY A 221 17.72 18.06 5.63
CA GLY A 221 18.17 16.71 6.00
C GLY A 221 17.73 16.27 7.39
N VAL A 222 16.99 15.17 7.46
CA VAL A 222 16.79 14.37 8.69
C VAL A 222 18.13 13.71 9.09
N LEU A 223 18.57 13.87 10.34
CA LEU A 223 19.72 13.15 10.88
C LEU A 223 19.33 11.72 11.29
N PHE A 224 20.05 10.73 10.78
CA PHE A 224 20.01 9.37 11.30
C PHE A 224 21.05 9.20 12.42
N TRP A 225 20.59 8.83 13.62
CA TRP A 225 21.46 8.37 14.69
C TRP A 225 21.60 6.85 14.58
N PHE A 226 22.83 6.35 14.46
CA PHE A 226 23.11 4.93 14.68
C PHE A 226 23.12 4.66 16.18
N GLU A 227 22.10 3.99 16.70
CA GLU A 227 22.14 3.39 18.03
C GLU A 227 23.26 2.33 18.05
N ARG A 228 24.27 2.53 18.90
CA ARG A 228 25.30 1.52 19.18
C ARG A 228 24.72 0.42 20.08
N ASP A 229 25.36 -0.74 20.08
CA ASP A 229 24.88 -1.95 20.76
C ASP A 229 24.45 -1.71 22.22
N GLY A 230 23.13 -1.79 22.40
CA GLY A 230 22.38 -1.74 23.64
C GLY A 230 20.97 -2.26 23.33
N SER A 231 20.21 -2.70 24.34
CA SER A 231 18.84 -3.17 24.11
C SER A 231 17.98 -2.02 23.60
N ALA A 232 17.64 -2.03 22.31
CA ALA A 232 16.84 -0.99 21.66
C ALA A 232 15.55 -0.74 22.46
N PRO A 233 15.17 0.53 22.68
CA PRO A 233 14.09 0.87 23.62
C PRO A 233 12.75 0.25 23.21
N LEU A 234 11.98 -0.18 24.23
CA LEU A 234 10.67 -0.81 24.08
C LEU A 234 9.71 0.13 23.32
N LYS A 235 9.37 -0.24 22.08
CA LYS A 235 8.54 0.58 21.18
C LYS A 235 7.06 0.41 21.51
N ARG A 236 6.36 1.52 21.71
CA ARG A 236 4.92 1.58 21.93
C ARG A 236 4.19 1.64 20.59
N LEU A 237 3.45 0.57 20.31
CA LEU A 237 2.81 0.31 19.03
C LEU A 237 1.30 0.60 19.10
N THR A 238 0.84 1.47 18.21
CA THR A 238 -0.57 1.72 17.93
C THR A 238 -0.97 0.98 16.66
N VAL A 239 -2.02 0.15 16.73
CA VAL A 239 -2.50 -0.64 15.59
C VAL A 239 -3.86 -0.12 15.12
N LEU A 240 -3.86 0.62 14.01
CA LEU A 240 -5.07 1.12 13.36
C LEU A 240 -5.67 0.00 12.50
N GLY A 241 -6.88 -0.48 12.84
CA GLY A 241 -7.48 -1.64 12.17
C GLY A 241 -7.06 -2.99 12.74
N ALA A 242 -6.88 -3.07 14.06
CA ALA A 242 -6.39 -4.21 14.82
C ALA A 242 -7.16 -5.53 14.62
N THR A 243 -8.46 -5.48 14.29
CA THR A 243 -9.29 -6.67 14.02
C THR A 243 -9.28 -7.13 12.56
N GLY A 244 -8.58 -6.41 11.65
CA GLY A 244 -8.35 -6.85 10.27
C GLY A 244 -7.16 -7.81 10.14
N SER A 245 -6.99 -8.46 8.98
CA SER A 245 -5.93 -9.46 8.74
C SER A 245 -4.50 -8.93 9.02
N ILE A 246 -4.18 -7.72 8.54
CA ILE A 246 -2.90 -7.05 8.83
C ILE A 246 -2.77 -6.71 10.33
N GLY A 247 -3.87 -6.30 10.98
CA GLY A 247 -3.91 -6.04 12.42
C GLY A 247 -3.60 -7.29 13.24
N ALA A 248 -4.27 -8.40 12.94
CA ALA A 248 -4.02 -9.71 13.55
C ALA A 248 -2.59 -10.20 13.31
N SER A 249 -2.08 -10.07 12.08
CA SER A 249 -0.70 -10.42 11.71
C SER A 249 0.33 -9.57 12.46
N THR A 250 0.06 -8.28 12.62
CA THR A 250 0.89 -7.34 13.41
C THR A 250 0.92 -7.74 14.88
N LEU A 251 -0.22 -8.18 15.43
CA LEU A 251 -0.34 -8.60 16.83
C LEU A 251 0.23 -10.01 17.07
N ASP A 252 0.31 -10.89 16.07
CA ASP A 252 1.09 -12.14 16.14
C ASP A 252 2.59 -11.82 16.19
N VAL A 253 3.11 -11.00 15.26
CA VAL A 253 4.51 -10.61 15.24
C VAL A 253 4.92 -9.85 16.51
N ALA A 254 4.15 -8.85 16.94
CA ALA A 254 4.46 -8.09 18.16
C ALA A 254 4.43 -8.97 19.42
N ALA A 255 3.52 -9.95 19.51
CA ALA A 255 3.44 -10.86 20.65
C ALA A 255 4.62 -11.87 20.75
N ARG A 256 5.39 -12.07 19.67
CA ARG A 256 6.61 -12.88 19.66
C ARG A 256 7.81 -12.16 20.30
N HIS A 257 7.80 -10.82 20.31
CA HIS A 257 8.91 -9.98 20.79
C HIS A 257 8.43 -8.96 21.84
N PRO A 258 7.89 -9.40 23.00
CA PRO A 258 7.37 -8.52 24.03
C PRO A 258 8.44 -7.64 24.72
N GLU A 259 9.72 -7.96 24.52
CA GLU A 259 10.86 -7.14 24.95
C GLU A 259 11.13 -5.95 24.01
N ARG A 260 10.60 -5.99 22.78
CA ARG A 260 10.74 -4.94 21.75
C ARG A 260 9.49 -4.13 21.52
N PHE A 261 8.30 -4.72 21.67
CA PHE A 261 7.02 -4.08 21.37
C PHE A 261 6.03 -4.18 22.51
N ARG A 262 5.47 -3.03 22.92
CA ARG A 262 4.31 -2.95 23.80
C ARG A 262 3.13 -2.37 23.03
N ILE A 263 1.99 -3.05 23.05
CA ILE A 263 0.76 -2.50 22.48
C ILE A 263 0.29 -1.32 23.33
N PHE A 264 0.14 -0.16 22.71
CA PHE A 264 -0.24 1.09 23.37
C PHE A 264 -1.70 1.45 23.08
N ALA A 265 -2.11 1.38 21.83
CA ALA A 265 -3.50 1.58 21.43
C ALA A 265 -3.92 0.62 20.31
N LEU A 266 -5.20 0.27 20.29
CA LEU A 266 -5.81 -0.55 19.25
C LEU A 266 -7.05 0.16 18.69
N SER A 267 -7.37 -0.05 17.42
CA SER A 267 -8.67 0.39 16.87
C SER A 267 -9.36 -0.62 15.98
N ALA A 268 -10.69 -0.50 15.88
CA ALA A 268 -11.51 -1.24 14.94
C ALA A 268 -12.65 -0.35 14.41
N HIS A 269 -13.37 -0.82 13.37
CA HIS A 269 -14.53 -0.08 12.85
C HIS A 269 -15.79 -0.37 13.68
N ARG A 270 -16.39 -1.56 13.53
CA ARG A 270 -17.64 -1.97 14.21
C ARG A 270 -17.53 -3.23 15.08
N ASP A 271 -16.40 -3.95 14.98
CA ASP A 271 -16.18 -5.21 15.70
C ASP A 271 -15.82 -4.99 17.18
N VAL A 272 -16.87 -4.86 18.00
CA VAL A 272 -16.76 -4.73 19.46
C VAL A 272 -16.20 -6.00 20.10
N ALA A 273 -16.54 -7.18 19.56
CA ALA A 273 -16.18 -8.47 20.17
C ALA A 273 -14.69 -8.78 19.99
N GLY A 274 -14.18 -8.62 18.76
CA GLY A 274 -12.75 -8.77 18.48
C GLY A 274 -11.92 -7.73 19.22
N LEU A 275 -12.30 -6.44 19.20
CA LEU A 275 -11.50 -5.43 19.91
C LEU A 275 -11.51 -5.64 21.43
N LEU A 276 -12.64 -6.06 22.03
CA LEU A 276 -12.71 -6.45 23.44
C LEU A 276 -11.78 -7.62 23.76
N ALA A 277 -11.74 -8.66 22.92
CA ALA A 277 -10.85 -9.81 23.10
C ALA A 277 -9.36 -9.42 22.99
N LEU A 278 -9.01 -8.53 22.05
CA LEU A 278 -7.65 -8.00 21.91
C LEU A 278 -7.26 -7.12 23.11
N CYS A 279 -8.17 -6.27 23.60
CA CYS A 279 -7.91 -5.44 24.78
C CYS A 279 -7.70 -6.29 26.05
N ARG A 280 -8.50 -7.35 26.24
CA ARG A 280 -8.30 -8.33 27.33
C ARG A 280 -6.90 -8.97 27.28
N ARG A 281 -6.42 -9.34 26.09
CA ARG A 281 -5.11 -9.96 25.86
C ARG A 281 -3.93 -9.00 26.04
N PHE A 282 -4.04 -7.78 25.52
CA PHE A 282 -2.89 -6.86 25.38
C PHE A 282 -2.88 -5.69 26.38
N GLN A 283 -3.99 -5.42 27.07
CA GLN A 283 -4.14 -4.35 28.06
C GLN A 283 -3.56 -2.99 27.59
N PRO A 284 -4.00 -2.48 26.42
CA PRO A 284 -3.56 -1.18 25.90
C PRO A 284 -3.99 -0.03 26.81
N ALA A 285 -3.40 1.15 26.62
CA ALA A 285 -3.91 2.38 27.24
C ALA A 285 -5.23 2.83 26.59
N PHE A 286 -5.35 2.68 25.27
CA PHE A 286 -6.51 3.17 24.51
C PHE A 286 -7.13 2.11 23.57
N ALA A 287 -8.45 2.17 23.42
CA ALA A 287 -9.22 1.44 22.42
C ALA A 287 -10.15 2.40 21.65
N ALA A 288 -9.92 2.59 20.35
CA ALA A 288 -10.74 3.48 19.53
C ALA A 288 -11.69 2.69 18.60
N MET A 289 -12.97 3.07 18.56
CA MET A 289 -13.92 2.57 17.55
C MET A 289 -14.30 3.67 16.58
N ALA A 290 -14.17 3.40 15.28
CA ALA A 290 -14.57 4.36 14.24
C ALA A 290 -16.09 4.59 14.20
N ASP A 291 -16.89 3.54 14.49
CA ASP A 291 -18.33 3.66 14.75
C ASP A 291 -18.56 4.11 16.20
N GLU A 292 -19.13 5.29 16.39
CA GLU A 292 -19.46 5.81 17.73
C GLU A 292 -20.45 4.90 18.48
N ALA A 293 -21.39 4.28 17.78
CA ALA A 293 -22.32 3.34 18.39
C ALA A 293 -21.58 2.09 18.89
N ALA A 294 -20.53 1.65 18.20
CA ALA A 294 -19.65 0.58 18.66
C ALA A 294 -18.76 1.03 19.84
N ALA A 295 -18.27 2.26 19.86
CA ALA A 295 -17.59 2.83 21.03
C ALA A 295 -18.49 2.80 22.27
N ALA A 296 -19.76 3.22 22.13
CA ALA A 296 -20.74 3.18 23.20
C ALA A 296 -21.03 1.75 23.70
N ARG A 297 -21.11 0.75 22.81
CA ARG A 297 -21.23 -0.67 23.16
C ARG A 297 -19.96 -1.25 23.83
N LEU A 298 -18.77 -0.77 23.46
CA LEU A 298 -17.49 -1.26 23.97
C LEU A 298 -17.18 -0.75 25.39
N ARG A 299 -17.51 0.53 25.70
CA ARG A 299 -17.29 1.17 27.01
C ARG A 299 -17.70 0.31 28.22
N PRO A 300 -18.94 -0.21 28.34
CA PRO A 300 -19.33 -1.02 29.50
C PRO A 300 -18.57 -2.35 29.57
N ALA A 301 -18.32 -3.02 28.43
CA ALA A 301 -17.65 -4.32 28.41
C ALA A 301 -16.16 -4.25 28.79
N LEU A 302 -15.49 -3.12 28.54
CA LEU A 302 -14.12 -2.89 29.02
C LEU A 302 -14.05 -2.50 30.50
N ARG A 303 -15.05 -1.78 31.05
CA ARG A 303 -15.09 -1.48 32.49
C ARG A 303 -15.09 -2.72 33.38
N GLU A 304 -15.66 -3.82 32.90
CA GLU A 304 -15.63 -5.12 33.59
C GLU A 304 -14.31 -5.86 33.36
N ALA A 305 -13.81 -5.90 32.11
CA ALA A 305 -12.77 -6.88 31.72
C ALA A 305 -11.35 -6.31 31.49
N ALA A 306 -11.21 -4.99 31.42
CA ALA A 306 -9.94 -4.28 31.27
C ALA A 306 -10.13 -2.80 31.68
N PRO A 307 -10.40 -2.51 32.98
CA PRO A 307 -10.90 -1.21 33.44
C PRO A 307 -9.95 -0.02 33.23
N THR A 308 -8.67 -0.27 32.94
CA THR A 308 -7.64 0.74 32.64
C THR A 308 -7.62 1.17 31.17
N VAL A 309 -8.38 0.52 30.28
CA VAL A 309 -8.43 0.85 28.85
C VAL A 309 -9.40 2.02 28.62
N GLU A 310 -8.89 3.18 28.23
CA GLU A 310 -9.74 4.31 27.84
C GLU A 310 -10.34 4.08 26.45
N VAL A 311 -11.64 4.34 26.29
CA VAL A 311 -12.34 4.20 25.01
C VAL A 311 -12.49 5.55 24.31
N LEU A 312 -12.08 5.59 23.05
CA LEU A 312 -12.23 6.73 22.15
C LEU A 312 -13.17 6.37 20.98
N ALA A 313 -13.68 7.37 20.29
CA ALA A 313 -14.74 7.24 19.28
C ALA A 313 -14.49 8.13 18.06
N GLY A 314 -15.09 7.79 16.93
CA GLY A 314 -15.07 8.62 15.72
C GLY A 314 -13.69 8.67 15.03
N ALA A 315 -13.54 9.58 14.07
CA ALA A 315 -12.28 9.79 13.37
C ALA A 315 -11.26 10.51 14.27
N GLU A 316 -11.75 11.38 15.14
CA GLU A 316 -11.00 12.19 16.10
C GLU A 316 -10.31 11.28 17.13
N GLY A 317 -10.98 10.22 17.59
CA GLY A 317 -10.38 9.19 18.44
C GLY A 317 -9.30 8.36 17.75
N LEU A 318 -9.39 8.15 16.43
CA LEU A 318 -8.34 7.49 15.64
C LEU A 318 -7.12 8.41 15.46
N GLU A 319 -7.34 9.69 15.16
CA GLU A 319 -6.28 10.69 15.09
C GLU A 319 -5.56 10.85 16.44
N GLN A 320 -6.31 10.91 17.54
CA GLN A 320 -5.75 11.05 18.89
C GLN A 320 -4.76 9.93 19.23
N ILE A 321 -5.09 8.65 18.98
CA ILE A 321 -4.17 7.54 19.28
C ILE A 321 -2.97 7.49 18.31
N ALA A 322 -3.17 7.87 17.04
CA ALA A 322 -2.12 7.89 16.03
C ALA A 322 -1.10 9.02 16.26
N ALA A 323 -1.58 10.19 16.71
CA ALA A 323 -0.76 11.34 17.05
C ALA A 323 -0.16 11.29 18.48
N HIS A 324 -0.72 10.46 19.37
CA HIS A 324 -0.45 10.48 20.82
C HIS A 324 1.05 10.56 21.16
N PRO A 325 1.49 11.39 22.13
CA PRO A 325 2.91 11.50 22.50
C PRO A 325 3.59 10.15 22.74
N ASP A 326 2.94 9.27 23.49
CA ASP A 326 3.43 7.93 23.84
C ASP A 326 3.28 6.85 22.75
N THR A 327 2.72 7.16 21.58
CA THR A 327 2.79 6.26 20.42
C THR A 327 4.16 6.45 19.75
N ASP A 328 4.98 5.41 19.68
CA ASP A 328 6.29 5.47 18.99
C ASP A 328 6.17 4.96 17.54
N VAL A 329 5.31 3.96 17.31
CA VAL A 329 5.07 3.31 16.02
C VAL A 329 3.57 3.20 15.73
N VAL A 330 3.14 3.48 14.51
CA VAL A 330 1.76 3.32 14.02
C VAL A 330 1.72 2.30 12.89
N MET A 331 0.99 1.21 13.08
CA MET A 331 0.56 0.34 11.97
C MET A 331 -0.71 0.91 11.36
N ALA A 332 -0.63 1.36 10.11
CA ALA A 332 -1.73 1.97 9.38
C ALA A 332 -2.42 0.93 8.48
N ALA A 333 -3.37 0.19 9.06
CA ALA A 333 -4.03 -0.97 8.44
C ALA A 333 -5.57 -0.88 8.41
N ILE A 334 -6.14 0.33 8.57
CA ILE A 334 -7.54 0.61 8.18
C ILE A 334 -7.61 0.59 6.66
N VAL A 335 -8.57 -0.11 6.05
CA VAL A 335 -8.73 -0.20 4.58
C VAL A 335 -9.37 1.08 4.02
N GLY A 336 -8.92 1.52 2.84
CA GLY A 336 -9.57 2.58 2.06
C GLY A 336 -9.41 3.99 2.63
N ALA A 337 -10.17 4.94 2.08
CA ALA A 337 -10.11 6.37 2.42
C ALA A 337 -10.16 6.69 3.93
N ALA A 338 -10.87 5.88 4.73
CA ALA A 338 -11.03 6.06 6.18
C ALA A 338 -9.70 6.05 6.96
N GLY A 339 -8.64 5.42 6.44
CA GLY A 339 -7.32 5.43 7.07
C GLY A 339 -6.51 6.72 6.86
N LEU A 340 -6.90 7.60 5.93
CA LEU A 340 -6.13 8.80 5.58
C LEU A 340 -5.98 9.77 6.76
N ARG A 341 -7.10 10.13 7.41
CA ARG A 341 -7.12 11.07 8.56
C ARG A 341 -6.12 10.69 9.67
N PRO A 342 -6.20 9.50 10.31
CA PRO A 342 -5.28 9.13 11.38
C PRO A 342 -3.85 8.87 10.91
N THR A 343 -3.64 8.40 9.68
CA THR A 343 -2.27 8.17 9.17
C THR A 343 -1.57 9.50 8.88
N LEU A 344 -2.28 10.51 8.38
CA LEU A 344 -1.75 11.87 8.21
C LEU A 344 -1.50 12.56 9.57
N ALA A 345 -2.31 12.27 10.59
CA ALA A 345 -2.05 12.72 11.96
C ALA A 345 -0.75 12.11 12.53
N ALA A 346 -0.50 10.81 12.30
CA ALA A 346 0.78 10.18 12.65
C ALA A 346 1.98 10.81 11.92
N ALA A 347 1.82 11.19 10.64
CA ALA A 347 2.86 11.87 9.87
C ALA A 347 3.16 13.26 10.45
N ARG A 348 2.12 14.06 10.72
CA ARG A 348 2.23 15.38 11.36
C ARG A 348 2.82 15.32 12.79
N SER A 349 2.77 14.17 13.44
CA SER A 349 3.38 13.92 14.75
C SER A 349 4.76 13.24 14.70
N GLY A 350 5.39 13.14 13.52
CA GLY A 350 6.76 12.64 13.37
C GLY A 350 6.94 11.14 13.70
N LYS A 351 5.87 10.33 13.65
CA LYS A 351 5.89 8.92 14.07
C LYS A 351 6.61 8.01 13.06
N ARG A 352 7.00 6.80 13.49
CA ARG A 352 7.25 5.70 12.55
C ARG A 352 5.91 5.13 12.07
N ILE A 353 5.60 5.27 10.79
CA ILE A 353 4.39 4.76 10.14
C ILE A 353 4.76 3.51 9.35
N LEU A 354 4.08 2.41 9.66
CA LEU A 354 4.10 1.18 8.88
C LEU A 354 2.86 1.20 8.00
N LEU A 355 3.02 1.49 6.72
CA LEU A 355 1.92 1.75 5.78
C LEU A 355 1.45 0.46 5.10
N ALA A 356 0.26 -0.02 5.46
CA ALA A 356 -0.44 -1.11 4.77
C ALA A 356 -1.70 -0.63 4.01
N ASN A 357 -2.20 0.57 4.34
CA ASN A 357 -3.23 1.26 3.56
C ASN A 357 -2.61 1.98 2.37
N LYS A 358 -2.71 1.37 1.19
CA LYS A 358 -2.26 1.97 -0.08
C LYS A 358 -3.17 3.11 -0.53
N GLU A 359 -4.47 3.02 -0.27
CA GLU A 359 -5.47 4.01 -0.69
C GLU A 359 -5.18 5.41 -0.14
N ALA A 360 -4.67 5.53 1.08
CA ALA A 360 -4.29 6.79 1.71
C ALA A 360 -3.16 7.50 0.94
N LEU A 361 -2.17 6.76 0.42
CA LEU A 361 -1.11 7.35 -0.40
C LEU A 361 -1.54 7.58 -1.84
N VAL A 362 -2.43 6.72 -2.39
CA VAL A 362 -3.05 6.95 -3.71
C VAL A 362 -3.84 8.26 -3.72
N MET A 363 -4.70 8.48 -2.73
CA MET A 363 -5.58 9.65 -2.66
C MET A 363 -4.84 10.95 -2.31
N ALA A 364 -3.79 10.87 -1.49
CA ALA A 364 -3.17 12.05 -0.86
C ALA A 364 -1.65 12.15 -1.04
N GLY A 365 -1.05 11.37 -1.94
CA GLY A 365 0.41 11.24 -2.13
C GLY A 365 1.23 12.53 -1.92
N PRO A 366 0.96 13.64 -2.64
CA PRO A 366 1.71 14.89 -2.48
C PRO A 366 1.59 15.49 -1.07
N LEU A 367 0.37 15.58 -0.51
CA LEU A 367 0.10 16.10 0.83
C LEU A 367 0.70 15.21 1.92
N PHE A 368 0.64 13.90 1.72
CA PHE A 368 1.15 12.91 2.67
C PHE A 368 2.68 12.90 2.69
N MET A 369 3.32 12.93 1.52
CA MET A 369 4.77 13.00 1.42
C MET A 369 5.33 14.37 1.85
N ASP A 370 4.61 15.50 1.65
CA ASP A 370 4.97 16.76 2.31
C ASP A 370 4.95 16.61 3.83
N ALA A 371 3.87 16.07 4.41
CA ALA A 371 3.77 15.87 5.85
C ALA A 371 4.88 14.96 6.40
N VAL A 372 5.20 13.85 5.72
CA VAL A 372 6.30 12.95 6.12
C VAL A 372 7.64 13.69 6.16
N ASN A 373 7.99 14.41 5.09
CA ASN A 373 9.24 15.17 4.99
C ASN A 373 9.30 16.34 5.99
N ARG A 374 8.22 17.11 6.10
CA ARG A 374 8.12 18.35 6.89
C ARG A 374 8.16 18.13 8.39
N TYR A 375 7.58 17.03 8.87
CA TYR A 375 7.52 16.69 10.28
C TYR A 375 8.53 15.59 10.69
N GLY A 376 9.35 15.12 9.75
CA GLY A 376 10.41 14.14 10.01
C GLY A 376 9.89 12.74 10.37
N ALA A 377 8.67 12.40 9.94
CA ALA A 377 8.11 11.07 10.17
C ALA A 377 8.87 10.00 9.38
N GLN A 378 8.92 8.78 9.91
CA GLN A 378 9.53 7.65 9.21
C GLN A 378 8.44 6.80 8.55
N LEU A 379 8.31 6.88 7.23
CA LEU A 379 7.43 6.00 6.45
C LEU A 379 8.16 4.70 6.09
N LEU A 380 7.52 3.55 6.33
CA LEU A 380 8.00 2.23 5.93
C LEU A 380 6.86 1.45 5.26
N PRO A 381 7.04 0.92 4.03
CA PRO A 381 6.01 0.13 3.36
C PRO A 381 5.79 -1.22 4.06
N VAL A 382 4.53 -1.63 4.16
CA VAL A 382 4.10 -2.96 4.66
C VAL A 382 3.46 -3.79 3.55
N ASP A 383 2.91 -3.15 2.51
CA ASP A 383 2.45 -3.85 1.30
C ASP A 383 3.62 -4.63 0.67
N SER A 384 3.33 -5.85 0.19
CA SER A 384 4.38 -6.87 0.05
C SER A 384 5.42 -6.50 -1.01
N GLU A 385 4.94 -5.92 -2.09
CA GLU A 385 5.68 -5.47 -3.25
C GLU A 385 6.62 -4.30 -2.93
N HIS A 386 6.13 -3.26 -2.25
CA HIS A 386 6.95 -2.10 -1.91
C HIS A 386 7.91 -2.41 -0.77
N ASN A 387 7.52 -3.30 0.16
CA ASN A 387 8.45 -3.80 1.18
C ASN A 387 9.58 -4.64 0.53
N ALA A 388 9.27 -5.41 -0.50
CA ALA A 388 10.25 -6.14 -1.31
C ALA A 388 11.20 -5.20 -2.07
N VAL A 389 10.67 -4.19 -2.77
CA VAL A 389 11.47 -3.12 -3.40
C VAL A 389 12.39 -2.47 -2.37
N PHE A 390 11.84 -2.02 -1.25
CA PHE A 390 12.59 -1.33 -0.20
C PHE A 390 13.68 -2.21 0.42
N GLN A 391 13.46 -3.52 0.57
CA GLN A 391 14.49 -4.48 0.98
C GLN A 391 15.60 -4.69 -0.09
N CYS A 392 15.34 -4.34 -1.34
CA CYS A 392 16.30 -4.39 -2.45
C CYS A 392 16.97 -3.03 -2.74
N LEU A 393 16.66 -1.97 -1.99
CA LEU A 393 17.36 -0.68 -2.04
C LEU A 393 18.65 -0.69 -1.20
N PRO A 394 19.62 0.18 -1.48
CA PRO A 394 20.83 0.30 -0.65
C PRO A 394 20.49 0.78 0.76
N ALA A 395 21.25 0.36 1.76
CA ALA A 395 21.16 0.98 3.08
C ALA A 395 21.70 2.43 3.03
N GLY A 396 20.97 3.38 3.65
CA GLY A 396 21.50 4.74 3.86
C GLY A 396 21.30 5.75 2.71
N VAL A 397 20.47 5.46 1.69
CA VAL A 397 20.15 6.40 0.58
C VAL A 397 19.73 7.79 1.09
N GLY A 398 18.99 7.85 2.20
CA GLY A 398 18.62 9.10 2.85
C GLY A 398 17.75 9.98 1.95
N HIS A 399 18.27 11.13 1.54
CA HIS A 399 17.59 12.12 0.69
C HIS A 399 18.09 12.09 -0.76
N GLN A 400 18.94 11.12 -1.13
CA GLN A 400 19.39 10.95 -2.51
C GLN A 400 18.24 10.36 -3.35
N SER A 401 18.06 10.85 -4.58
CA SER A 401 17.12 10.22 -5.50
C SER A 401 17.58 8.80 -5.85
N LEU A 402 16.65 7.86 -6.05
CA LEU A 402 17.02 6.48 -6.35
C LEU A 402 17.88 6.37 -7.63
N ALA A 403 17.68 7.28 -8.59
CA ALA A 403 18.52 7.39 -9.78
C ALA A 403 19.99 7.76 -9.48
N ALA A 404 20.27 8.51 -8.41
CA ALA A 404 21.64 8.88 -8.01
C ALA A 404 22.39 7.70 -7.36
N VAL A 405 21.67 6.76 -6.73
CA VAL A 405 22.22 5.46 -6.26
C VAL A 405 22.06 4.33 -7.29
N GLY A 406 21.91 4.71 -8.57
CA GLY A 406 21.96 3.78 -9.70
C GLY A 406 20.66 3.02 -10.01
N VAL A 407 19.54 3.25 -9.31
CA VAL A 407 18.27 2.57 -9.61
C VAL A 407 17.71 3.08 -10.94
N ARG A 408 17.46 2.13 -11.84
CA ARG A 408 17.02 2.35 -13.22
C ARG A 408 15.51 2.20 -13.36
N ARG A 409 14.94 1.08 -12.92
CA ARG A 409 13.48 0.82 -12.83
C ARG A 409 13.14 -0.16 -11.70
N ILE A 410 11.87 -0.16 -11.30
CA ILE A 410 11.24 -1.19 -10.45
C ILE A 410 10.46 -2.14 -11.36
N LEU A 411 10.52 -3.45 -11.09
CA LEU A 411 9.62 -4.45 -11.65
C LEU A 411 8.67 -4.90 -10.54
N LEU A 412 7.43 -4.41 -10.61
CA LEU A 412 6.37 -4.62 -9.63
C LEU A 412 5.61 -5.90 -9.99
N THR A 413 5.88 -6.99 -9.27
CA THR A 413 5.27 -8.31 -9.57
C THR A 413 3.79 -8.38 -9.20
N ALA A 414 2.99 -9.12 -9.96
CA ALA A 414 1.56 -9.35 -9.71
C ALA A 414 1.20 -10.84 -9.86
N SER A 415 0.25 -11.37 -9.08
CA SER A 415 -0.26 -12.74 -9.28
C SER A 415 -1.00 -12.93 -10.61
N GLY A 416 -1.54 -11.85 -11.18
CA GLY A 416 -2.47 -11.87 -12.31
C GLY A 416 -3.92 -12.19 -11.94
N GLY A 417 -4.21 -12.42 -10.64
CA GLY A 417 -5.54 -12.74 -10.14
C GLY A 417 -6.07 -14.12 -10.59
N PRO A 418 -7.30 -14.50 -10.15
CA PRO A 418 -7.93 -15.76 -10.57
C PRO A 418 -8.23 -15.84 -12.08
N PHE A 419 -8.33 -14.71 -12.79
CA PHE A 419 -8.75 -14.66 -14.20
C PHE A 419 -7.61 -14.48 -15.20
N ARG A 420 -6.35 -14.62 -14.75
CA ARG A 420 -5.13 -14.47 -15.56
C ARG A 420 -5.16 -15.20 -16.90
N THR A 421 -5.77 -16.38 -16.93
CA THR A 421 -5.89 -17.26 -18.11
C THR A 421 -7.31 -17.34 -18.69
N ALA A 422 -8.30 -16.66 -18.10
CA ALA A 422 -9.69 -16.68 -18.55
C ALA A 422 -9.88 -15.90 -19.86
N ALA A 423 -10.78 -16.34 -20.73
CA ALA A 423 -11.11 -15.65 -21.97
C ALA A 423 -11.93 -14.38 -21.70
N ALA A 424 -11.73 -13.32 -22.51
CA ALA A 424 -12.37 -12.03 -22.29
C ALA A 424 -13.91 -12.06 -22.31
N ALA A 425 -14.52 -13.08 -22.94
CA ALA A 425 -15.97 -13.30 -22.92
C ALA A 425 -16.46 -13.84 -21.56
N GLU A 426 -15.67 -14.68 -20.88
CA GLU A 426 -16.01 -15.31 -19.59
C GLU A 426 -16.10 -14.28 -18.47
N LEU A 427 -15.35 -13.18 -18.57
CA LEU A 427 -15.29 -12.10 -17.59
C LEU A 427 -16.63 -11.37 -17.36
N ARG A 428 -17.60 -11.51 -18.26
CA ARG A 428 -18.93 -10.89 -18.10
C ARG A 428 -19.77 -11.60 -17.04
N GLU A 429 -19.67 -12.93 -16.99
CA GLU A 429 -20.45 -13.82 -16.13
C GLU A 429 -19.77 -14.11 -14.78
N VAL A 430 -18.60 -13.50 -14.54
CA VAL A 430 -17.80 -13.68 -13.32
C VAL A 430 -18.59 -13.25 -12.08
N THR A 431 -18.69 -14.14 -11.09
CA THR A 431 -19.39 -13.87 -9.82
C THR A 431 -18.45 -13.29 -8.75
N PRO A 432 -18.99 -12.59 -7.72
CA PRO A 432 -18.20 -12.11 -6.60
C PRO A 432 -17.45 -13.21 -5.84
N GLU A 433 -17.98 -14.42 -5.81
CA GLU A 433 -17.36 -15.56 -5.13
C GLU A 433 -16.14 -16.07 -5.92
N GLN A 434 -16.25 -16.16 -7.25
CA GLN A 434 -15.12 -16.48 -8.13
C GLN A 434 -14.02 -15.42 -8.05
N ALA A 435 -14.38 -14.13 -8.04
CA ALA A 435 -13.42 -13.04 -7.91
C ALA A 435 -12.76 -12.97 -6.52
N CYS A 436 -13.42 -13.49 -5.48
CA CYS A 436 -12.84 -13.61 -4.14
C CYS A 436 -11.92 -14.83 -3.97
N ALA A 437 -12.02 -15.85 -4.84
CA ALA A 437 -11.23 -17.09 -4.77
C ALA A 437 -9.80 -16.89 -5.33
N HIS A 438 -8.99 -16.08 -4.64
CA HIS A 438 -7.64 -15.77 -5.08
C HIS A 438 -6.69 -16.98 -4.88
N PRO A 439 -5.86 -17.36 -5.88
CA PRO A 439 -5.12 -18.63 -5.85
C PRO A 439 -4.01 -18.72 -4.79
N ASN A 440 -3.38 -17.60 -4.43
CA ASN A 440 -2.14 -17.60 -3.63
C ASN A 440 -2.26 -16.97 -2.23
N TRP A 441 -3.40 -16.35 -1.89
CA TRP A 441 -3.54 -15.49 -0.71
C TRP A 441 -4.98 -15.52 -0.19
N ASP A 442 -5.16 -15.65 1.13
CA ASP A 442 -6.44 -15.38 1.82
C ASP A 442 -6.51 -13.89 2.17
N MET A 443 -7.54 -13.20 1.67
CA MET A 443 -7.63 -11.73 1.68
C MET A 443 -9.07 -11.23 1.79
N GLY A 444 -9.24 -9.97 2.23
CA GLY A 444 -10.56 -9.32 2.30
C GLY A 444 -11.18 -9.09 0.91
N ARG A 445 -12.51 -9.29 0.79
CA ARG A 445 -13.26 -9.27 -0.49
C ARG A 445 -12.88 -8.12 -1.45
N LYS A 446 -12.68 -6.89 -0.94
CA LYS A 446 -12.30 -5.71 -1.74
C LYS A 446 -10.96 -5.90 -2.48
N ILE A 447 -9.89 -6.28 -1.75
CA ILE A 447 -8.56 -6.48 -2.36
C ILE A 447 -8.53 -7.74 -3.24
N SER A 448 -9.35 -8.77 -2.97
CA SER A 448 -9.47 -9.92 -3.89
C SER A 448 -10.06 -9.52 -5.25
N VAL A 449 -11.10 -8.68 -5.28
CA VAL A 449 -11.66 -8.13 -6.53
C VAL A 449 -10.71 -7.14 -7.20
N ASP A 450 -10.02 -6.29 -6.43
CA ASP A 450 -8.97 -5.42 -6.98
C ASP A 450 -7.82 -6.24 -7.60
N SER A 451 -7.46 -7.39 -7.02
CA SER A 451 -6.47 -8.30 -7.60
C SER A 451 -7.01 -8.95 -8.88
N ALA A 452 -8.26 -9.42 -8.86
CA ALA A 452 -8.92 -10.04 -10.01
C ALA A 452 -9.09 -9.09 -11.21
N THR A 453 -9.30 -7.79 -10.98
CA THR A 453 -9.36 -6.74 -12.02
C THR A 453 -7.98 -6.17 -12.40
N MET A 454 -6.91 -6.58 -11.70
CA MET A 454 -5.61 -5.89 -11.60
C MET A 454 -5.65 -4.42 -11.15
N MET A 455 -6.78 -3.90 -10.67
CA MET A 455 -6.83 -2.56 -10.05
C MET A 455 -5.89 -2.45 -8.85
N ASN A 456 -5.74 -3.52 -8.05
CA ASN A 456 -4.81 -3.56 -6.91
C ASN A 456 -3.41 -3.13 -7.37
N LYS A 457 -2.92 -3.76 -8.44
CA LYS A 457 -1.61 -3.46 -9.03
C LYS A 457 -1.55 -2.04 -9.63
N GLY A 458 -2.67 -1.50 -10.12
CA GLY A 458 -2.76 -0.11 -10.53
C GLY A 458 -2.60 0.89 -9.38
N LEU A 459 -3.29 0.66 -8.25
CA LEU A 459 -3.16 1.44 -7.02
C LEU A 459 -1.72 1.38 -6.49
N GLU A 460 -1.11 0.20 -6.51
CA GLU A 460 0.28 0.00 -6.07
C GLU A 460 1.32 0.68 -6.98
N VAL A 461 1.08 0.84 -8.29
CA VAL A 461 1.95 1.63 -9.18
C VAL A 461 1.93 3.11 -8.77
N ILE A 462 0.76 3.65 -8.42
CA ILE A 462 0.62 5.01 -7.89
C ILE A 462 1.37 5.14 -6.55
N GLU A 463 1.16 4.20 -5.63
CA GLU A 463 1.85 4.14 -4.35
C GLU A 463 3.38 4.05 -4.52
N ALA A 464 3.88 3.21 -5.43
CA ALA A 464 5.30 3.07 -5.73
C ALA A 464 5.92 4.37 -6.28
N CYS A 465 5.20 5.12 -7.13
CA CYS A 465 5.68 6.41 -7.61
C CYS A 465 5.89 7.41 -6.46
N TYR A 466 4.98 7.45 -5.49
CA TYR A 466 5.09 8.32 -4.31
C TYR A 466 6.13 7.84 -3.29
N LEU A 467 6.14 6.55 -2.93
CA LEU A 467 7.10 5.98 -1.97
C LEU A 467 8.55 6.09 -2.42
N PHE A 468 8.81 5.90 -3.72
CA PHE A 468 10.16 5.77 -4.28
C PHE A 468 10.61 6.99 -5.09
N GLY A 469 9.76 8.00 -5.25
CA GLY A 469 10.08 9.23 -6.01
C GLY A 469 10.41 8.97 -7.48
N LEU A 470 9.79 7.95 -8.07
CA LEU A 470 10.04 7.51 -9.45
C LEU A 470 8.85 7.89 -10.36
N PRO A 471 9.12 8.34 -11.60
CA PRO A 471 8.06 8.58 -12.58
C PRO A 471 7.46 7.24 -13.04
N PRO A 472 6.19 7.21 -13.52
CA PRO A 472 5.51 5.94 -13.88
C PRO A 472 6.23 5.14 -14.98
N ALA A 473 6.99 5.81 -15.85
CA ALA A 473 7.82 5.17 -16.88
C ALA A 473 9.04 4.39 -16.33
N ARG A 474 9.28 4.41 -15.01
CA ARG A 474 10.31 3.61 -14.31
C ARG A 474 9.72 2.56 -13.35
N ILE A 475 8.40 2.34 -13.38
CA ILE A 475 7.74 1.27 -12.64
C ILE A 475 7.01 0.40 -13.67
N GLU A 476 7.45 -0.85 -13.79
CA GLU A 476 6.96 -1.80 -14.78
C GLU A 476 6.23 -2.94 -14.08
N VAL A 477 4.97 -3.18 -14.44
CA VAL A 477 4.21 -4.31 -13.90
C VAL A 477 4.55 -5.57 -14.68
N VAL A 478 4.95 -6.62 -13.97
CA VAL A 478 5.18 -7.95 -14.51
C VAL A 478 4.30 -8.96 -13.78
N VAL A 479 3.71 -9.91 -14.48
CA VAL A 479 2.89 -10.95 -13.88
C VAL A 479 3.80 -12.12 -13.51
N HIS A 480 3.80 -12.47 -12.22
CA HIS A 480 4.56 -13.56 -11.62
C HIS A 480 3.57 -14.50 -10.89
N PRO A 481 3.06 -15.55 -11.57
CA PRO A 481 1.95 -16.38 -11.09
C PRO A 481 2.17 -17.06 -9.74
N GLN A 482 3.43 -17.35 -9.38
CA GLN A 482 3.78 -18.04 -8.13
C GLN A 482 3.77 -17.12 -6.90
N SER A 483 3.82 -15.79 -7.09
CA SER A 483 3.94 -14.78 -6.01
C SER A 483 5.11 -15.01 -5.02
N VAL A 484 6.16 -15.73 -5.43
CA VAL A 484 7.35 -16.05 -4.61
C VAL A 484 8.38 -14.93 -4.63
N ILE A 485 8.62 -14.33 -5.81
CA ILE A 485 9.31 -13.05 -5.92
C ILE A 485 8.27 -11.96 -5.70
N HIS A 486 8.48 -11.11 -4.68
CA HIS A 486 7.52 -10.09 -4.28
C HIS A 486 7.75 -8.75 -4.99
N SER A 487 8.96 -8.45 -5.48
CA SER A 487 9.28 -7.44 -6.53
C SER A 487 10.78 -7.46 -6.85
N LEU A 488 11.19 -6.73 -7.90
CA LEU A 488 12.59 -6.56 -8.29
C LEU A 488 12.97 -5.08 -8.49
N VAL A 489 14.25 -4.77 -8.32
CA VAL A 489 14.87 -3.46 -8.57
C VAL A 489 16.02 -3.63 -9.56
N GLU A 490 15.96 -2.92 -10.69
CA GLU A 490 17.00 -2.88 -11.71
C GLU A 490 17.97 -1.73 -11.47
N TYR A 491 19.26 -2.02 -11.55
CA TYR A 491 20.35 -1.07 -11.37
C TYR A 491 21.06 -0.74 -12.71
N ALA A 492 21.79 0.38 -12.73
CA ALA A 492 22.42 0.94 -13.94
C ALA A 492 23.59 0.10 -14.50
N ASP A 493 24.11 -0.85 -13.72
CA ASP A 493 25.07 -1.88 -14.12
C ASP A 493 24.42 -3.08 -14.85
N GLY A 494 23.08 -3.15 -14.85
CA GLY A 494 22.31 -4.28 -15.37
C GLY A 494 21.92 -5.32 -14.31
N SER A 495 22.29 -5.13 -13.04
CA SER A 495 21.90 -6.03 -11.96
C SER A 495 20.40 -5.91 -11.63
N LEU A 496 19.77 -7.06 -11.37
CA LEU A 496 18.43 -7.15 -10.79
C LEU A 496 18.53 -7.73 -9.38
N LEU A 497 18.13 -6.94 -8.38
CA LEU A 497 17.95 -7.43 -7.01
C LEU A 497 16.46 -7.73 -6.79
N ALA A 498 16.16 -8.84 -6.13
CA ALA A 498 14.80 -9.29 -5.87
C ALA A 498 14.67 -9.83 -4.43
N GLN A 499 13.52 -9.59 -3.79
CA GLN A 499 13.20 -10.19 -2.50
C GLN A 499 12.20 -11.34 -2.71
N LEU A 500 12.55 -12.49 -2.13
CA LEU A 500 11.79 -13.73 -2.22
C LEU A 500 11.21 -14.09 -0.85
N GLY A 501 10.01 -14.65 -0.84
CA GLY A 501 9.35 -15.09 0.39
C GLY A 501 8.23 -16.11 0.14
N SER A 502 7.81 -16.77 1.22
CA SER A 502 6.48 -17.39 1.28
C SER A 502 5.42 -16.28 1.29
N PRO A 503 4.26 -16.43 0.62
CA PRO A 503 3.20 -15.42 0.60
C PRO A 503 2.54 -15.27 1.99
N ASP A 504 3.16 -14.48 2.86
CA ASP A 504 2.74 -14.27 4.25
C ASP A 504 3.10 -12.84 4.70
N MET A 505 2.08 -12.02 4.98
CA MET A 505 2.22 -10.62 5.36
C MET A 505 2.98 -10.41 6.68
N ARG A 506 3.17 -11.43 7.51
CA ARG A 506 4.02 -11.32 8.71
C ARG A 506 5.48 -11.05 8.33
N THR A 507 5.94 -11.44 7.15
CA THR A 507 7.30 -11.14 6.65
C THR A 507 7.53 -9.63 6.47
N PRO A 508 6.77 -8.90 5.62
CA PRO A 508 6.96 -7.46 5.47
C PRO A 508 6.62 -6.66 6.74
N ILE A 509 5.64 -7.11 7.54
CA ILE A 509 5.31 -6.51 8.83
C ILE A 509 6.49 -6.60 9.82
N ALA A 510 7.09 -7.79 9.98
CA ALA A 510 8.25 -7.98 10.87
C ALA A 510 9.46 -7.17 10.42
N HIS A 511 9.70 -7.10 9.11
CA HIS A 511 10.73 -6.22 8.54
C HIS A 511 10.48 -4.74 8.89
N ALA A 512 9.27 -4.22 8.66
CA ALA A 512 8.95 -2.81 8.91
C ALA A 512 8.98 -2.44 10.42
N LEU A 513 8.54 -3.35 11.30
CA LEU A 513 8.65 -3.22 12.76
C LEU A 513 10.11 -3.14 13.22
N ALA A 514 10.96 -4.06 12.72
CA ALA A 514 12.34 -4.22 13.16
C ALA A 514 13.35 -3.26 12.52
N TRP A 515 13.04 -2.69 11.34
CA TRP A 515 13.99 -1.92 10.52
C TRP A 515 14.84 -0.93 11.33
N PRO A 516 16.19 -0.89 11.14
CA PRO A 516 16.98 -1.59 10.12
C PRO A 516 17.34 -3.05 10.44
N GLN A 517 16.87 -3.59 11.57
CA GLN A 517 17.15 -4.95 12.02
C GLN A 517 16.14 -5.96 11.43
N ARG A 518 16.33 -7.25 11.70
CA ARG A 518 15.37 -8.33 11.43
C ARG A 518 15.01 -9.06 12.73
N ILE A 519 13.81 -9.64 12.77
CA ILE A 519 13.25 -10.42 13.90
C ILE A 519 12.52 -11.65 13.34
N ASP A 520 12.21 -12.64 14.20
CA ASP A 520 11.31 -13.74 13.80
C ASP A 520 9.91 -13.22 13.44
N ALA A 521 9.34 -13.77 12.37
CA ALA A 521 7.98 -13.49 11.91
C ALA A 521 7.02 -14.68 12.15
N GLY A 522 7.51 -15.86 12.53
CA GLY A 522 6.70 -17.08 12.63
C GLY A 522 6.24 -17.64 11.29
N VAL A 523 6.95 -17.32 10.21
CA VAL A 523 6.63 -17.67 8.82
C VAL A 523 7.42 -18.91 8.39
N ARG A 524 6.82 -19.78 7.58
CA ARG A 524 7.52 -20.94 7.00
C ARG A 524 8.60 -20.47 6.03
N THR A 525 9.84 -20.91 6.22
CA THR A 525 10.95 -20.70 5.29
C THR A 525 10.55 -21.14 3.88
N LEU A 526 10.89 -20.33 2.89
CA LEU A 526 10.68 -20.64 1.48
C LEU A 526 11.59 -21.80 1.05
N ASP A 527 11.01 -22.87 0.52
CA ASP A 527 11.76 -23.96 -0.13
C ASP A 527 11.72 -23.79 -1.66
N LEU A 528 12.87 -23.50 -2.26
CA LEU A 528 13.00 -23.30 -3.71
C LEU A 528 12.87 -24.62 -4.50
N PHE A 529 13.09 -25.78 -3.87
CA PHE A 529 12.88 -27.09 -4.48
C PHE A 529 11.40 -27.50 -4.47
N GLU A 530 10.61 -27.07 -3.48
CA GLU A 530 9.15 -27.17 -3.53
C GLU A 530 8.55 -26.27 -4.63
N VAL A 531 9.05 -25.03 -4.76
CA VAL A 531 8.57 -24.09 -5.78
C VAL A 531 8.93 -24.56 -7.19
N ALA A 532 10.15 -25.06 -7.38
CA ALA A 532 10.72 -25.65 -8.61
C ALA A 532 10.78 -24.78 -9.89
N ARG A 533 9.80 -23.91 -10.14
CA ARG A 533 9.68 -23.09 -11.35
C ARG A 533 9.08 -21.73 -11.04
N LEU A 534 9.72 -20.67 -11.55
CA LEU A 534 9.27 -19.29 -11.47
C LEU A 534 8.95 -18.82 -12.90
N GLU A 535 7.79 -18.19 -13.11
CA GLU A 535 7.34 -17.67 -14.41
C GLU A 535 7.18 -16.15 -14.37
N PHE A 536 7.35 -15.52 -15.53
CA PHE A 536 7.14 -14.10 -15.75
C PHE A 536 6.45 -13.87 -17.10
N GLU A 537 5.38 -13.08 -17.12
CA GLU A 537 4.65 -12.71 -18.33
C GLU A 537 4.20 -11.23 -18.28
N PRO A 538 4.04 -10.54 -19.43
CA PRO A 538 3.56 -9.17 -19.45
C PRO A 538 2.06 -9.09 -19.10
N PRO A 539 1.59 -8.03 -18.42
CA PRO A 539 0.19 -7.88 -18.05
C PRO A 539 -0.71 -7.58 -19.26
N ASP A 540 -1.79 -8.34 -19.40
CA ASP A 540 -2.81 -8.15 -20.43
C ASP A 540 -3.69 -6.92 -20.12
N ARG A 541 -3.27 -5.75 -20.60
CA ARG A 541 -3.99 -4.48 -20.42
C ARG A 541 -5.33 -4.40 -21.18
N GLN A 542 -5.61 -5.30 -22.13
CA GLN A 542 -6.90 -5.36 -22.81
C GLN A 542 -7.92 -6.13 -21.97
N ARG A 543 -7.49 -7.22 -21.34
CA ARG A 543 -8.29 -8.01 -20.39
C ARG A 543 -8.48 -7.32 -19.05
N PHE A 544 -7.47 -6.57 -18.60
CA PHE A 544 -7.46 -5.86 -17.31
C PHE A 544 -7.30 -4.34 -17.46
N PRO A 545 -8.32 -3.64 -18.02
CA PRO A 545 -8.26 -2.20 -18.29
C PRO A 545 -8.13 -1.33 -17.03
N CYS A 546 -8.46 -1.84 -15.84
CA CYS A 546 -8.25 -1.14 -14.57
C CYS A 546 -6.78 -0.79 -14.32
N LEU A 547 -5.84 -1.65 -14.72
CA LEU A 547 -4.41 -1.36 -14.63
C LEU A 547 -4.06 -0.12 -15.47
N GLN A 548 -4.58 -0.05 -16.69
CA GLN A 548 -4.37 1.07 -17.60
C GLN A 548 -5.04 2.37 -17.11
N LEU A 549 -6.23 2.30 -16.51
CA LEU A 549 -6.91 3.42 -15.86
C LEU A 549 -6.08 4.04 -14.72
N ALA A 550 -5.33 3.23 -13.97
CA ALA A 550 -4.44 3.74 -12.93
C ALA A 550 -3.24 4.51 -13.50
N TYR A 551 -2.62 4.05 -14.60
CA TYR A 551 -1.61 4.84 -15.31
C TYR A 551 -2.20 6.15 -15.88
N GLU A 552 -3.43 6.12 -16.41
CA GLU A 552 -4.13 7.31 -16.93
C GLU A 552 -4.38 8.35 -15.81
N ALA A 553 -4.91 7.92 -14.65
CA ALA A 553 -5.12 8.78 -13.50
C ALA A 553 -3.80 9.36 -12.93
N LEU A 554 -2.72 8.57 -12.95
CA LEU A 554 -1.40 8.97 -12.46
C LEU A 554 -0.69 9.98 -13.38
N GLN A 555 -0.88 9.87 -14.69
CA GLN A 555 -0.38 10.85 -15.67
C GLN A 555 -1.20 12.15 -15.65
N ALA A 556 -2.51 12.07 -15.38
CA ALA A 556 -3.35 13.25 -15.18
C ALA A 556 -3.02 13.99 -13.87
N GLY A 557 -2.67 13.25 -12.80
CA GLY A 557 -2.32 13.82 -11.50
C GLY A 557 -3.47 14.59 -10.86
N GLY A 558 -3.13 15.59 -10.04
CA GLY A 558 -4.12 16.44 -9.35
C GLY A 558 -5.13 15.61 -8.54
N ALA A 559 -6.41 15.76 -8.84
CA ALA A 559 -7.50 15.00 -8.21
C ALA A 559 -7.63 13.56 -8.71
N ALA A 560 -7.10 13.22 -9.89
CA ALA A 560 -7.47 11.98 -10.60
C ALA A 560 -7.16 10.68 -9.82
N PRO A 561 -6.04 10.53 -9.09
CA PRO A 561 -5.80 9.36 -8.24
C PRO A 561 -6.82 9.20 -7.10
N ALA A 562 -7.31 10.29 -6.51
CA ALA A 562 -8.38 10.23 -5.50
C ALA A 562 -9.73 9.84 -6.13
N VAL A 563 -10.04 10.37 -7.31
CA VAL A 563 -11.24 10.01 -8.08
C VAL A 563 -11.21 8.54 -8.51
N LEU A 564 -10.05 8.03 -8.95
CA LEU A 564 -9.83 6.60 -9.26
C LEU A 564 -10.19 5.73 -8.06
N ASN A 565 -9.61 6.01 -6.88
CA ASN A 565 -9.84 5.20 -5.69
C ASN A 565 -11.31 5.24 -5.24
N ALA A 566 -11.89 6.44 -5.15
CA ALA A 566 -13.27 6.64 -4.72
C ALA A 566 -14.29 5.96 -5.65
N ALA A 567 -14.08 6.05 -6.98
CA ALA A 567 -14.92 5.36 -7.96
C ALA A 567 -14.74 3.83 -7.89
N ASN A 568 -13.52 3.35 -7.67
CA ASN A 568 -13.23 1.92 -7.58
C ASN A 568 -13.82 1.30 -6.30
N GLU A 569 -13.70 1.94 -5.14
CA GLU A 569 -14.32 1.45 -3.89
C GLU A 569 -15.84 1.26 -4.06
N VAL A 570 -16.53 2.19 -4.73
CA VAL A 570 -17.96 2.08 -5.04
C VAL A 570 -18.25 0.98 -6.08
N ALA A 571 -17.50 0.94 -7.18
CA ALA A 571 -17.71 -0.04 -8.25
C ALA A 571 -17.48 -1.49 -7.76
N VAL A 572 -16.43 -1.71 -6.96
CA VAL A 572 -16.14 -3.01 -6.33
C VAL A 572 -17.22 -3.36 -5.32
N GLN A 573 -17.69 -2.43 -4.49
CA GLN A 573 -18.79 -2.71 -3.57
C GLN A 573 -20.08 -3.08 -4.32
N ALA A 574 -20.43 -2.33 -5.38
CA ALA A 574 -21.57 -2.63 -6.23
C ALA A 574 -21.49 -4.02 -6.88
N PHE A 575 -20.30 -4.43 -7.37
CA PHE A 575 -20.07 -5.78 -7.87
C PHE A 575 -20.20 -6.84 -6.76
N LEU A 576 -19.59 -6.61 -5.58
CA LEU A 576 -19.68 -7.51 -4.42
C LEU A 576 -21.11 -7.69 -3.88
N GLU A 577 -22.00 -6.74 -4.19
CA GLU A 577 -23.44 -6.72 -3.92
C GLU A 577 -24.30 -7.20 -5.12
N ARG A 578 -23.67 -7.62 -6.23
CA ARG A 578 -24.30 -8.07 -7.48
C ARG A 578 -25.18 -7.01 -8.17
N ARG A 579 -24.86 -5.72 -8.00
CA ARG A 579 -25.53 -4.58 -8.66
C ARG A 579 -24.98 -4.26 -10.05
N ILE A 580 -23.78 -4.73 -10.37
CA ILE A 580 -23.13 -4.63 -11.69
C ILE A 580 -22.34 -5.91 -12.00
N SER A 581 -22.03 -6.14 -13.28
CA SER A 581 -21.11 -7.19 -13.71
C SER A 581 -19.64 -6.86 -13.40
N PHE A 582 -18.77 -7.87 -13.43
CA PHE A 582 -17.33 -7.69 -13.20
C PHE A 582 -16.68 -6.74 -14.21
N THR A 583 -17.04 -6.81 -15.49
CA THR A 583 -16.51 -5.91 -16.53
C THR A 583 -16.95 -4.45 -16.33
N ALA A 584 -18.15 -4.22 -15.81
CA ALA A 584 -18.69 -2.87 -15.57
C ALA A 584 -17.91 -2.09 -14.49
N ILE A 585 -17.08 -2.75 -13.66
CA ILE A 585 -16.20 -2.06 -12.70
C ILE A 585 -15.30 -1.05 -13.43
N ALA A 586 -14.65 -1.48 -14.52
CA ALA A 586 -13.77 -0.61 -15.31
C ALA A 586 -14.53 0.50 -16.04
N GLU A 587 -15.78 0.25 -16.44
CA GLU A 587 -16.64 1.21 -17.13
C GLU A 587 -17.08 2.33 -16.18
N VAL A 588 -17.53 1.98 -14.97
CA VAL A 588 -17.87 2.94 -13.90
C VAL A 588 -16.65 3.79 -13.54
N VAL A 589 -15.49 3.17 -13.30
CA VAL A 589 -14.26 3.91 -12.95
C VAL A 589 -13.84 4.86 -14.09
N ARG A 590 -13.89 4.41 -15.35
CA ARG A 590 -13.58 5.26 -16.52
C ARG A 590 -14.55 6.43 -16.65
N ALA A 591 -15.86 6.19 -16.48
CA ALA A 591 -16.89 7.22 -16.59
C ALA A 591 -16.77 8.30 -15.51
N VAL A 592 -16.38 7.93 -14.28
CA VAL A 592 -16.17 8.89 -13.18
C VAL A 592 -14.85 9.64 -13.35
N LEU A 593 -13.76 8.96 -13.75
CA LEU A 593 -12.48 9.61 -14.05
C LEU A 593 -12.58 10.67 -15.16
N ALA A 594 -13.41 10.45 -16.17
CA ALA A 594 -13.70 11.44 -17.21
C ALA A 594 -14.35 12.74 -16.68
N THR A 595 -14.76 12.78 -15.41
CA THR A 595 -15.30 13.95 -14.70
C THR A 595 -14.39 14.48 -13.58
N ALA A 596 -13.15 13.97 -13.46
CA ALA A 596 -12.20 14.41 -12.44
C ALA A 596 -11.84 15.90 -12.61
N PRO A 597 -11.83 16.71 -11.53
CA PRO A 597 -11.48 18.12 -11.63
C PRO A 597 -9.98 18.30 -11.89
N THR A 598 -9.63 19.22 -12.79
CA THR A 598 -8.24 19.55 -13.14
C THR A 598 -7.56 20.49 -12.14
N SER A 599 -8.28 20.98 -11.14
CA SER A 599 -7.72 21.82 -10.08
C SER A 599 -6.76 21.04 -9.18
N PRO A 600 -5.64 21.62 -8.73
CA PRO A 600 -4.77 20.99 -7.75
C PRO A 600 -5.52 20.77 -6.43
N VAL A 601 -5.15 19.71 -5.71
CA VAL A 601 -5.75 19.32 -4.44
C VAL A 601 -4.65 19.33 -3.37
N ASP A 602 -4.55 20.45 -2.65
CA ASP A 602 -3.41 20.83 -1.80
C ASP A 602 -3.66 20.60 -0.30
N ARG A 603 -4.91 20.35 0.10
CA ARG A 603 -5.36 20.21 1.49
C ARG A 603 -6.30 19.03 1.67
N LEU A 604 -6.27 18.44 2.87
CA LEU A 604 -7.01 17.22 3.22
C LEU A 604 -8.50 17.34 2.94
N GLU A 605 -9.09 18.48 3.26
CA GLU A 605 -10.54 18.71 3.15
C GLU A 605 -10.98 18.73 1.68
N ALA A 606 -10.11 19.20 0.77
CA ALA A 606 -10.37 19.15 -0.67
C ALA A 606 -10.28 17.72 -1.23
N ILE A 607 -9.34 16.89 -0.72
CA ILE A 607 -9.26 15.47 -1.06
C ILE A 607 -10.54 14.75 -0.63
N LEU A 608 -11.03 15.05 0.58
CA LEU A 608 -12.28 14.47 1.10
C LEU A 608 -13.53 14.94 0.33
N THR A 609 -13.58 16.20 -0.13
CA THR A 609 -14.64 16.67 -1.04
C THR A 609 -14.59 15.94 -2.39
N VAL A 610 -13.41 15.80 -2.99
CA VAL A 610 -13.21 15.07 -4.26
C VAL A 610 -13.62 13.60 -4.15
N ASP A 611 -13.25 12.92 -3.06
CA ASP A 611 -13.65 11.55 -2.76
C ASP A 611 -15.19 11.43 -2.65
N ALA A 612 -15.83 12.29 -1.86
CA ALA A 612 -17.28 12.29 -1.70
C ALA A 612 -18.03 12.55 -3.03
N GLU A 613 -17.59 13.54 -3.82
CA GLU A 613 -18.16 13.79 -5.15
C GLU A 613 -17.97 12.62 -6.11
N ALA A 614 -16.79 12.01 -6.13
CA ALA A 614 -16.50 10.86 -6.97
C ALA A 614 -17.36 9.65 -6.59
N ARG A 615 -17.60 9.40 -5.29
CA ARG A 615 -18.53 8.34 -4.83
C ARG A 615 -19.96 8.60 -5.29
N CYS A 616 -20.47 9.83 -5.16
CA CYS A 616 -21.80 10.19 -5.64
C CYS A 616 -21.93 10.00 -7.17
N ARG A 617 -20.90 10.37 -7.94
CA ARG A 617 -20.86 10.16 -9.40
C ARG A 617 -20.76 8.66 -9.76
N ALA A 618 -20.06 7.87 -8.96
CA ALA A 618 -19.91 6.43 -9.14
C ALA A 618 -21.21 5.66 -8.85
N GLU A 619 -21.92 5.96 -7.77
CA GLU A 619 -23.23 5.35 -7.50
C GLU A 619 -24.26 5.74 -8.58
N ALA A 620 -24.22 6.98 -9.07
CA ALA A 620 -25.04 7.40 -10.21
C ALA A 620 -24.67 6.67 -11.52
N ALA A 621 -23.41 6.26 -11.71
CA ALA A 621 -22.98 5.45 -12.86
C ALA A 621 -23.40 3.98 -12.70
N VAL A 622 -23.21 3.39 -11.53
CA VAL A 622 -23.69 2.05 -11.15
C VAL A 622 -25.19 1.92 -11.40
N ALA A 623 -26.00 2.90 -10.99
CA ALA A 623 -27.44 2.92 -11.22
C ALA A 623 -27.85 2.94 -12.71
N ARG A 624 -26.98 3.43 -13.61
CA ARG A 624 -27.20 3.36 -15.07
C ARG A 624 -26.78 2.01 -15.65
N SER A 625 -25.65 1.45 -15.22
CA SER A 625 -25.18 0.12 -15.67
C SER A 625 -26.15 -0.99 -15.23
N GLY A 626 -26.60 -0.97 -13.97
CA GLY A 626 -27.56 -1.94 -13.42
C GLY A 626 -29.00 -1.79 -13.93
N ALA A 627 -29.30 -0.73 -14.70
CA ALA A 627 -30.58 -0.56 -15.41
C ALA A 627 -30.51 -1.00 -16.89
N ALA A 628 -29.34 -1.45 -17.34
CA ALA A 628 -29.07 -1.94 -18.70
C ALA A 628 -28.62 -3.42 -18.72
N SER A 629 -28.79 -4.12 -17.60
CA SER A 629 -28.50 -5.55 -17.38
C SER A 629 -29.78 -6.28 -16.99
#